data_AF-A0A953NRD7-F1
#
_entry.id   AF-A0A953NRD7-F1
#
_cell.length_a   1.000
_cell.length_b   1.000
_cell.length_c   1.000
_cell.angle_alpha   90.00
_cell.angle_beta   90.00
_cell.angle_gamma   90.00
#
_symmetry.space_group_name_H-M   'P 1'
#
loop_
_entity.id
_entity.type
_entity.pdbx_description
1 polymer ?
#
loop_
_entity_poly.entity_id
_entity_poly.type
_entity_poly.pdbx_seq_one_letter_code
_entity_poly.pdbx_strand_id
1 'polypeptide(L)'
;MAPINPALLAKIMRKLQVEKSRAYARIDQTVRATRMPRHVAALIVASDAGVNISRFASESDLAMMRGVSSSPSAVTPVAVVAPVNGSSTRSTRRRKGKPPASKKQANAVFVVHGRDEKARKALSELLGSVGVRPIEWSQALSFTGKGSPYIGEVIDAGFDHAQAIIVLFTPDDEAKLKDKFFRTGDPAGGEGKADERRHWHSHRTSDGFGAKQKTTYREVEDNWRHS
;
A
#
# COMPACT_ATOMS: atom_id res chain seq x y z
N MET A 1 -2.33 -2.82 -37.27
CA MET A 1 -3.06 -2.68 -35.98
C MET A 1 -2.92 -3.97 -35.21
N ALA A 2 -2.52 -3.94 -33.94
CA ALA A 2 -2.42 -5.16 -33.14
C ALA A 2 -3.83 -5.74 -32.88
N PRO A 3 -4.09 -7.03 -33.21
CA PRO A 3 -5.39 -7.64 -33.00
C PRO A 3 -5.69 -7.80 -31.49
N ILE A 4 -6.96 -7.62 -31.11
CA ILE A 4 -7.41 -7.93 -29.74
C ILE A 4 -7.41 -9.46 -29.58
N ASN A 5 -6.89 -9.94 -28.46
CA ASN A 5 -6.89 -11.38 -28.16
C ASN A 5 -8.34 -11.92 -28.14
N PRO A 6 -8.69 -12.91 -28.98
CA PRO A 6 -10.07 -13.41 -29.11
C PRO A 6 -10.58 -14.06 -27.82
N ALA A 7 -9.70 -14.71 -27.05
CA ALA A 7 -10.07 -15.34 -25.79
C ALA A 7 -10.40 -14.30 -24.70
N LEU A 8 -9.73 -13.15 -24.72
CA LEU A 8 -10.05 -12.03 -23.84
C LEU A 8 -11.42 -11.45 -24.18
N LEU A 9 -11.70 -11.24 -25.48
CA LEU A 9 -12.98 -10.72 -25.94
C LEU A 9 -14.16 -11.62 -25.54
N ALA A 10 -14.01 -12.94 -25.70
CA ALA A 10 -15.03 -13.90 -25.27
C ALA A 10 -15.31 -13.83 -23.75
N LYS A 11 -14.27 -13.63 -22.94
CA LYS A 11 -14.42 -13.44 -21.49
C LYS A 11 -15.15 -12.15 -21.14
N ILE A 12 -14.84 -11.05 -21.84
CA ILE A 12 -15.53 -9.76 -21.67
C ILE A 12 -17.02 -9.91 -22.01
N MET A 13 -17.34 -10.50 -23.17
CA MET A 13 -18.73 -10.73 -23.60
C MET A 13 -19.51 -11.52 -22.57
N ARG A 14 -18.93 -12.62 -22.06
CA ARG A 14 -19.58 -13.47 -21.06
C ARG A 14 -19.78 -12.76 -19.72
N LYS A 15 -18.80 -11.98 -19.25
CA LYS A 15 -18.90 -11.26 -17.96
C LYS A 15 -19.85 -10.09 -18.01
N LEU A 16 -19.88 -9.36 -19.12
CA LEU A 16 -20.79 -8.23 -19.33
C LEU A 16 -22.16 -8.64 -19.87
N GLN A 17 -22.34 -9.90 -20.27
CA GLN A 17 -23.54 -10.42 -20.94
C GLN A 17 -23.93 -9.57 -22.16
N VAL A 18 -22.94 -9.20 -22.97
CA VAL A 18 -23.14 -8.37 -24.16
C VAL A 18 -22.66 -9.07 -25.42
N GLU A 19 -23.34 -8.75 -26.52
CA GLU A 19 -22.95 -9.15 -27.87
C GLU A 19 -21.60 -8.55 -28.29
N LYS A 20 -20.97 -9.20 -29.26
CA LYS A 20 -19.64 -8.83 -29.78
C LYS A 20 -19.55 -7.37 -30.21
N SER A 21 -20.60 -6.84 -30.84
CA SER A 21 -20.68 -5.44 -31.28
C SER A 21 -20.64 -4.45 -30.11
N ARG A 22 -21.39 -4.74 -29.03
CA ARG A 22 -21.43 -3.93 -27.81
C ARG A 22 -20.11 -3.99 -27.04
N ALA A 23 -19.46 -5.15 -27.00
CA ALA A 23 -18.12 -5.28 -26.41
C ALA A 23 -17.11 -4.40 -27.15
N TYR A 24 -17.09 -4.44 -28.49
CA TYR A 24 -16.21 -3.57 -29.27
C TYR A 24 -16.54 -2.09 -29.13
N ALA A 25 -17.83 -1.72 -29.11
CA ALA A 25 -18.22 -0.32 -28.92
C ALA A 25 -17.72 0.23 -27.57
N ARG A 26 -17.72 -0.59 -26.52
CA ARG A 26 -17.20 -0.20 -25.20
C ARG A 26 -15.68 -0.06 -25.19
N ILE A 27 -14.97 -0.95 -25.88
CA ILE A 27 -13.52 -0.85 -26.09
C ILE A 27 -13.19 0.44 -26.86
N ASP A 28 -13.92 0.73 -27.94
CA ASP A 28 -13.71 1.93 -28.76
C ASP A 28 -14.01 3.22 -27.98
N GLN A 29 -15.04 3.22 -27.15
CA GLN A 29 -15.30 4.31 -26.23
C GLN A 29 -14.13 4.52 -25.27
N THR A 30 -13.56 3.44 -24.76
CA THR A 30 -12.41 3.49 -23.83
C THR A 30 -11.15 3.99 -24.55
N VAL A 31 -10.89 3.55 -25.78
CA VAL A 31 -9.80 4.07 -26.64
C VAL A 31 -9.91 5.59 -26.79
N ARG A 32 -11.10 6.09 -27.10
CA ARG A 32 -11.32 7.54 -27.26
C ARG A 32 -11.12 8.30 -25.95
N ALA A 33 -11.57 7.73 -24.84
CA ALA A 33 -11.48 8.36 -23.53
C ALA A 33 -10.04 8.41 -22.99
N THR A 34 -9.30 7.30 -23.08
CA THR A 34 -7.95 7.17 -22.49
C THR A 34 -6.84 7.48 -23.48
N ARG A 35 -7.17 7.62 -24.77
CA ARG A 35 -6.22 7.71 -25.91
C ARG A 35 -5.22 6.54 -25.95
N MET A 36 -5.59 5.41 -25.35
CA MET A 36 -4.75 4.22 -25.33
C MET A 36 -4.97 3.35 -26.56
N PRO A 37 -3.96 2.55 -26.97
CA PRO A 37 -4.13 1.54 -28.00
C PRO A 37 -5.29 0.58 -27.69
N ARG A 38 -5.94 0.09 -28.75
CA ARG A 38 -7.15 -0.75 -28.65
C ARG A 38 -6.98 -2.00 -27.76
N HIS A 39 -5.78 -2.60 -27.77
CA HIS A 39 -5.48 -3.77 -26.93
C HIS A 39 -5.40 -3.42 -25.44
N VAL A 40 -4.77 -2.30 -25.08
CA VAL A 40 -4.72 -1.80 -23.70
C VAL A 40 -6.12 -1.39 -23.23
N ALA A 41 -6.88 -0.70 -24.07
CA ALA A 41 -8.27 -0.36 -23.77
C ALA A 41 -9.14 -1.60 -23.53
N ALA A 42 -8.89 -2.71 -24.25
CA ALA A 42 -9.56 -3.98 -23.99
C ALA A 42 -9.19 -4.59 -22.63
N LEU A 43 -7.93 -4.44 -22.18
CA LEU A 43 -7.51 -4.87 -20.84
C LEU A 43 -8.17 -4.02 -19.75
N ILE A 44 -8.29 -2.70 -19.95
CA ILE A 44 -9.01 -1.80 -19.02
C ILE A 44 -10.47 -2.23 -18.89
N VAL A 45 -11.17 -2.41 -20.02
CA VAL A 45 -12.58 -2.86 -20.02
C VAL A 45 -12.72 -4.24 -19.37
N ALA A 46 -11.77 -5.15 -19.60
CA ALA A 46 -11.77 -6.48 -18.98
C ALA A 46 -11.59 -6.39 -17.46
N SER A 47 -10.66 -5.55 -16.98
CA SER A 47 -10.42 -5.31 -15.56
C SER A 47 -11.65 -4.71 -14.88
N ASP A 48 -12.26 -3.69 -15.48
CA ASP A 48 -13.50 -3.06 -14.98
C ASP A 48 -14.67 -4.05 -14.90
N ALA A 49 -14.70 -5.04 -15.81
CA ALA A 49 -15.68 -6.12 -15.83
C ALA A 49 -15.33 -7.29 -14.88
N GLY A 50 -14.25 -7.20 -14.10
CA GLY A 50 -13.81 -8.23 -13.16
C GLY A 50 -13.20 -9.47 -13.84
N VAL A 51 -12.66 -9.34 -15.05
CA VAL A 51 -11.90 -10.39 -15.73
C VAL A 51 -10.45 -10.32 -15.28
N ASN A 52 -9.87 -11.45 -14.86
CA ASN A 52 -8.44 -11.52 -14.58
C ASN A 52 -7.62 -11.31 -15.88
N ILE A 53 -6.83 -10.22 -15.91
CA ILE A 53 -6.04 -9.77 -17.06
C ILE A 53 -4.57 -10.24 -17.04
N SER A 54 -4.08 -10.86 -15.98
CA SER A 54 -2.64 -11.19 -15.84
C SER A 54 -2.13 -12.12 -16.94
N ARG A 55 -3.02 -12.96 -17.48
CA ARG A 55 -2.71 -13.89 -18.59
C ARG A 55 -2.79 -13.26 -19.98
N PHE A 56 -3.25 -12.01 -20.07
CA PHE A 56 -3.52 -11.32 -21.33
C PHE A 56 -2.74 -10.01 -21.48
N ALA A 57 -2.15 -9.50 -20.40
CA ALA A 57 -1.38 -8.27 -20.39
C ALA A 57 0.13 -8.56 -20.41
N SER A 58 0.87 -7.88 -21.28
CA SER A 58 2.33 -7.85 -21.21
C SER A 58 2.80 -6.82 -20.17
N GLU A 59 4.08 -6.89 -19.77
CA GLU A 59 4.68 -5.92 -18.86
C GLU A 59 4.62 -4.48 -19.42
N SER A 60 4.73 -4.35 -20.75
CA SER A 60 4.52 -3.08 -21.47
C SER A 60 3.08 -2.58 -21.36
N ASP A 61 2.09 -3.46 -21.52
CA ASP A 61 0.67 -3.08 -21.43
C ASP A 61 0.31 -2.61 -20.01
N LEU A 62 0.82 -3.30 -18.99
CA LEU A 62 0.63 -2.93 -17.59
C LEU A 62 1.32 -1.60 -17.24
N ALA A 63 2.46 -1.30 -17.88
CA ALA A 63 3.10 0.01 -17.73
C ALA A 63 2.22 1.14 -18.28
N MET A 64 1.57 0.94 -19.43
CA MET A 64 0.63 1.92 -20.00
C MET A 64 -0.61 2.11 -19.12
N MET A 65 -1.14 1.04 -18.52
CA MET A 65 -2.33 1.11 -17.66
C MET A 65 -2.10 1.90 -16.37
N ARG A 66 -0.90 1.83 -15.78
CA ARG A 66 -0.57 2.55 -14.53
C ARG A 66 -0.71 4.08 -14.66
N GLY A 67 -0.55 4.63 -15.86
CA GLY A 67 -0.75 6.06 -16.13
C GLY A 67 -2.21 6.50 -16.20
N VAL A 68 -3.17 5.57 -16.31
CA VAL A 68 -4.62 5.87 -16.41
C VAL A 68 -5.32 5.75 -15.06
N SER A 69 -4.83 4.88 -14.17
CA SER A 69 -5.44 4.62 -12.85
C SER A 69 -5.07 5.63 -11.77
N SER A 70 -4.23 6.63 -12.08
CA SER A 70 -3.96 7.77 -11.20
C SER A 70 -4.90 8.93 -11.56
N SER A 71 -6.19 8.79 -11.22
CA SER A 71 -7.01 9.98 -10.96
C SER A 71 -6.69 10.43 -9.54
N PRO A 72 -6.00 11.58 -9.34
CA PRO A 72 -5.90 12.17 -8.02
C PRO A 72 -7.32 12.64 -7.66
N SER A 73 -7.88 12.17 -6.56
CA SER A 73 -8.77 13.07 -5.82
C SER A 73 -7.92 14.27 -5.49
N ALA A 74 -8.19 15.39 -6.18
CA ALA A 74 -7.57 16.66 -5.91
C ALA A 74 -7.70 16.92 -4.41
N VAL A 75 -6.56 16.88 -3.71
CA VAL A 75 -6.42 17.50 -2.40
C VAL A 75 -6.61 19.00 -2.63
N THR A 76 -7.84 19.46 -2.55
CA THR A 76 -8.12 20.88 -2.32
C THR A 76 -7.52 21.23 -0.97
N PRO A 77 -6.62 22.23 -0.86
CA PRO A 77 -6.26 22.75 0.46
C PRO A 77 -7.53 23.35 1.07
N VAL A 78 -7.99 22.78 2.18
CA VAL A 78 -9.12 23.29 2.95
C VAL A 78 -8.70 24.62 3.60
N ALA A 79 -9.23 25.73 3.08
CA ALA A 79 -9.21 27.02 3.76
C ALA A 79 -10.07 26.91 5.03
N VAL A 80 -9.51 27.35 6.15
CA VAL A 80 -10.17 27.40 7.46
C VAL A 80 -11.29 28.45 7.42
N VAL A 81 -12.55 28.03 7.58
CA VAL A 81 -13.68 28.94 7.89
C VAL A 81 -14.52 28.35 9.02
N ALA A 82 -14.71 29.17 10.04
CA ALA A 82 -15.45 28.94 11.28
C ALA A 82 -16.96 28.64 11.07
N PRO A 83 -17.69 28.10 12.07
CA PRO A 83 -19.04 27.61 11.86
C PRO A 83 -20.06 28.76 11.97
N VAL A 84 -21.02 28.80 11.04
CA VAL A 84 -22.27 29.54 11.25
C VAL A 84 -23.46 28.60 11.04
N ASN A 85 -24.25 28.48 12.10
CA ASN A 85 -25.53 27.79 12.14
C ASN A 85 -26.52 28.45 11.17
N GLY A 86 -27.26 27.62 10.44
CA GLY A 86 -28.37 28.05 9.61
C GLY A 86 -29.18 26.87 9.10
N SER A 87 -30.24 26.53 9.81
CA SER A 87 -31.29 25.62 9.34
C SER A 87 -31.91 26.17 8.05
N SER A 88 -31.92 25.38 6.98
CA SER A 88 -32.86 25.56 5.88
C SER A 88 -33.22 24.22 5.28
N THR A 89 -34.43 23.78 5.61
CA THR A 89 -35.14 22.68 4.97
C THR A 89 -35.39 23.02 3.50
N ARG A 90 -34.67 22.35 2.58
CA ARG A 90 -35.02 22.35 1.16
C ARG A 90 -35.24 20.92 0.67
N SER A 91 -36.51 20.59 0.48
CA SER A 91 -37.00 19.37 -0.17
C SER A 91 -36.36 19.23 -1.56
N THR A 92 -35.64 18.13 -1.78
CA THR A 92 -35.18 17.73 -3.12
C THR A 92 -35.49 16.25 -3.36
N ARG A 93 -36.50 16.02 -4.22
CA ARG A 93 -36.71 14.91 -5.14
C ARG A 93 -35.73 13.72 -5.00
N ARG A 94 -36.26 12.57 -4.56
CA ARG A 94 -35.58 11.25 -4.57
C ARG A 94 -35.06 10.91 -5.98
N ARG A 95 -33.77 11.14 -6.22
CA ARG A 95 -33.01 10.35 -7.20
C ARG A 95 -32.78 8.97 -6.57
N LYS A 96 -33.09 7.90 -7.30
CA LYS A 96 -32.76 6.51 -6.90
C LYS A 96 -31.24 6.42 -6.82
N GLY A 97 -30.70 6.64 -5.63
CA GLY A 97 -29.28 6.75 -5.36
C GLY A 97 -28.62 5.37 -5.33
N LYS A 98 -27.41 5.32 -5.89
CA LYS A 98 -26.37 4.33 -5.59
C LYS A 98 -26.34 4.07 -4.07
N PRO A 99 -26.16 2.82 -3.59
CA PRO A 99 -26.10 2.54 -2.17
C PRO A 99 -25.11 3.50 -1.49
N PRO A 100 -25.45 4.03 -0.30
CA PRO A 100 -24.60 5.01 0.36
C PRO A 100 -23.21 4.40 0.52
N ALA A 101 -22.18 5.11 0.04
CA ALA A 101 -20.81 4.79 0.38
C ALA A 101 -20.76 4.65 1.91
N SER A 102 -20.25 3.52 2.40
CA SER A 102 -20.05 3.31 3.82
C SER A 102 -19.34 4.54 4.37
N LYS A 103 -19.94 5.19 5.37
CA LYS A 103 -19.30 6.36 5.99
C LYS A 103 -18.02 5.86 6.64
N LYS A 104 -16.88 6.17 6.02
CA LYS A 104 -15.56 6.01 6.63
C LYS A 104 -15.61 6.62 8.02
N GLN A 105 -15.06 5.91 8.99
CA GLN A 105 -14.99 6.44 10.34
C GLN A 105 -13.99 7.60 10.33
N ALA A 106 -14.44 8.81 10.66
CA ALA A 106 -13.69 10.05 10.42
C ALA A 106 -12.31 10.10 11.08
N ASN A 107 -12.08 9.28 12.11
CA ASN A 107 -10.81 9.20 12.85
C ASN A 107 -10.07 7.87 12.68
N ALA A 108 -10.46 7.02 11.72
CA ALA A 108 -9.82 5.73 11.52
C ALA A 108 -8.61 5.83 10.57
N VAL A 109 -7.47 5.24 10.94
CA VAL A 109 -6.24 5.24 10.13
C VAL A 109 -5.73 3.83 9.97
N PHE A 110 -5.50 3.38 8.74
CA PHE A 110 -4.93 2.05 8.49
C PHE A 110 -3.41 2.09 8.65
N VAL A 111 -2.88 1.25 9.53
CA VAL A 111 -1.44 1.18 9.81
C VAL A 111 -0.86 -0.06 9.15
N VAL A 112 0.12 0.16 8.26
CA VAL A 112 0.95 -0.89 7.66
C VAL A 112 2.31 -0.84 8.32
N HIS A 113 2.80 -1.97 8.81
CA HIS A 113 4.07 -2.07 9.53
C HIS A 113 4.81 -3.36 9.15
N GLY A 114 6.13 -3.35 9.37
CA GLY A 114 7.00 -4.52 9.28
C GLY A 114 6.90 -5.42 10.52
N ARG A 115 8.01 -6.06 10.90
CA ARG A 115 8.05 -7.03 12.01
C ARG A 115 8.39 -6.41 13.37
N ASP A 116 8.78 -5.13 13.40
CA ASP A 116 9.00 -4.43 14.66
C ASP A 116 7.69 -4.09 15.37
N GLU A 117 7.23 -5.03 16.19
CA GLU A 117 6.03 -4.88 17.02
C GLU A 117 6.15 -3.79 18.08
N LYS A 118 7.37 -3.43 18.52
CA LYS A 118 7.55 -2.36 19.52
C LYS A 118 7.28 -1.01 18.88
N ALA A 119 7.83 -0.76 17.70
CA ALA A 119 7.58 0.46 16.94
C ALA A 119 6.11 0.59 16.55
N ARG A 120 5.49 -0.50 16.08
CA ARG A 120 4.05 -0.55 15.78
C ARG A 120 3.22 -0.18 17.00
N LYS A 121 3.48 -0.81 18.16
CA LYS A 121 2.72 -0.56 19.39
C LYS A 121 2.85 0.89 19.84
N ALA A 122 4.06 1.45 19.83
CA ALA A 122 4.31 2.85 20.20
C ALA A 122 3.54 3.83 19.28
N LEU A 123 3.49 3.55 17.97
CA LEU A 123 2.68 4.34 17.03
C LEU A 123 1.19 4.24 17.35
N SER A 124 0.66 3.04 17.60
CA SER A 124 -0.75 2.88 17.96
C SER A 124 -1.12 3.60 19.27
N GLU A 125 -0.23 3.58 20.28
CA GLU A 125 -0.39 4.33 21.53
C GLU A 125 -0.38 5.86 21.28
N LEU A 126 0.54 6.36 20.47
CA LEU A 126 0.60 7.77 20.07
C LEU A 126 -0.69 8.21 19.35
N LEU A 127 -1.14 7.45 18.36
CA LEU A 127 -2.38 7.74 17.62
C LEU A 127 -3.59 7.74 18.55
N GLY A 128 -3.67 6.76 19.45
CA GLY A 128 -4.72 6.70 20.47
C GLY A 128 -4.73 7.93 21.38
N SER A 129 -3.54 8.43 21.77
CA SER A 129 -3.42 9.61 22.63
C SER A 129 -3.98 10.90 22.01
N VAL A 130 -4.00 10.99 20.67
CA VAL A 130 -4.54 12.14 19.93
C VAL A 130 -5.96 11.90 19.39
N GLY A 131 -6.63 10.82 19.82
CA GLY A 131 -8.00 10.50 19.43
C GLY A 131 -8.14 9.86 18.04
N VAL A 132 -7.03 9.42 17.44
CA VAL A 132 -7.01 8.67 16.19
C VAL A 132 -7.11 7.18 16.50
N ARG A 133 -7.93 6.47 15.73
CA ARG A 133 -8.12 5.02 15.89
C ARG A 133 -7.35 4.25 14.82
N PRO A 134 -6.24 3.58 15.17
CA PRO A 134 -5.55 2.72 14.23
C PRO A 134 -6.42 1.50 13.87
N ILE A 135 -6.48 1.18 12.59
CA ILE A 135 -6.94 -0.09 12.05
C ILE A 135 -5.69 -0.93 11.84
N GLU A 136 -5.62 -2.04 12.54
CA GLU A 136 -4.53 -3.00 12.44
C GLU A 136 -4.74 -3.96 11.26
N TRP A 137 -3.67 -4.61 10.81
CA TRP A 137 -3.72 -5.59 9.72
C TRP A 137 -4.77 -6.70 9.96
N SER A 138 -4.84 -7.24 11.18
CA SER A 138 -5.83 -8.25 11.58
C SER A 138 -7.28 -7.76 11.48
N GLN A 139 -7.51 -6.48 11.75
CA GLN A 139 -8.81 -5.86 11.62
C GLN A 139 -9.17 -5.64 10.15
N ALA A 140 -8.22 -5.17 9.33
CA ALA A 140 -8.40 -5.08 7.88
C ALA A 140 -8.68 -6.46 7.24
N LEU A 141 -8.01 -7.52 7.71
CA LEU A 141 -8.32 -8.91 7.32
C LEU A 141 -9.78 -9.27 7.61
N SER A 142 -10.28 -8.92 8.80
CA SER A 142 -11.67 -9.20 9.18
C SER A 142 -12.69 -8.47 8.30
N PHE A 143 -12.37 -7.27 7.83
CA PHE A 143 -13.23 -6.49 6.94
C PHE A 143 -13.40 -7.16 5.56
N THR A 144 -12.45 -7.99 5.13
CA THR A 144 -12.58 -8.73 3.87
C THR A 144 -13.70 -9.78 3.90
N GLY A 145 -14.09 -10.26 5.10
CA GLY A 145 -15.09 -11.31 5.27
C GLY A 145 -14.68 -12.68 4.68
N LYS A 146 -13.40 -12.87 4.35
CA LYS A 146 -12.87 -14.08 3.71
C LYS A 146 -11.96 -14.84 4.67
N GLY A 147 -12.01 -16.17 4.62
CA GLY A 147 -11.10 -17.01 5.40
C GLY A 147 -9.65 -17.00 4.91
N SER A 148 -9.42 -16.68 3.63
CA SER A 148 -8.09 -16.55 3.03
C SER A 148 -8.10 -15.48 1.93
N PRO A 149 -8.10 -14.19 2.30
CA PRO A 149 -8.01 -13.09 1.34
C PRO A 149 -6.58 -12.96 0.80
N TYR A 150 -6.44 -12.47 -0.44
CA TYR A 150 -5.11 -12.10 -0.94
C TYR A 150 -4.71 -10.70 -0.44
N ILE A 151 -3.41 -10.38 -0.44
CA ILE A 151 -2.87 -9.15 0.14
C ILE A 151 -3.58 -7.86 -0.32
N GLY A 152 -3.88 -7.75 -1.62
CA GLY A 152 -4.56 -6.58 -2.18
C GLY A 152 -6.00 -6.42 -1.72
N GLU A 153 -6.71 -7.51 -1.43
CA GLU A 153 -8.06 -7.43 -0.82
C GLU A 153 -8.04 -6.82 0.57
N VAL A 154 -6.98 -7.11 1.34
CA VAL A 154 -6.79 -6.53 2.68
C VAL A 154 -6.47 -5.05 2.58
N ILE A 155 -5.65 -4.68 1.59
CA ILE A 155 -5.32 -3.28 1.29
C ILE A 155 -6.58 -2.51 0.84
N ASP A 156 -7.37 -3.08 -0.07
CA ASP A 156 -8.64 -2.51 -0.52
C ASP A 156 -9.61 -2.32 0.66
N ALA A 157 -9.73 -3.32 1.53
CA ALA A 157 -10.54 -3.21 2.74
C ALA A 157 -10.01 -2.14 3.71
N GLY A 158 -8.69 -2.01 3.85
CA GLY A 158 -8.07 -0.92 4.60
C GLY A 158 -8.42 0.45 4.00
N PHE A 159 -8.37 0.58 2.67
CA PHE A 159 -8.72 1.81 1.95
C PHE A 159 -10.19 2.17 2.14
N ASP A 160 -11.09 1.20 2.11
CA ASP A 160 -12.53 1.44 2.23
C ASP A 160 -12.94 1.87 3.66
N HIS A 161 -12.20 1.43 4.68
CA HIS A 161 -12.55 1.66 6.08
C HIS A 161 -11.75 2.78 6.76
N ALA A 162 -10.60 3.16 6.21
CA ALA A 162 -9.74 4.20 6.76
C ALA A 162 -9.90 5.56 6.09
N GLN A 163 -9.73 6.62 6.90
CA GLN A 163 -9.64 8.00 6.46
C GLN A 163 -8.24 8.34 5.91
N ALA A 164 -7.19 7.74 6.48
CA ALA A 164 -5.81 7.88 6.05
C ALA A 164 -5.03 6.58 6.26
N ILE A 165 -3.82 6.53 5.72
CA ILE A 165 -2.94 5.36 5.77
C ILE A 165 -1.57 5.80 6.24
N ILE A 166 -1.02 5.07 7.20
CA ILE A 166 0.34 5.27 7.68
C ILE A 166 1.12 4.00 7.37
N VAL A 167 2.22 4.16 6.63
CA VAL A 167 3.20 3.09 6.40
C VAL A 167 4.39 3.38 7.30
N LEU A 168 4.57 2.54 8.31
CA LEU A 168 5.68 2.63 9.25
C LEU A 168 6.88 1.85 8.70
N PHE A 169 7.94 2.58 8.39
CA PHE A 169 9.26 2.00 8.08
C PHE A 169 10.13 2.02 9.33
N THR A 170 10.75 0.89 9.64
CA THR A 170 11.67 0.74 10.76
C THR A 170 13.08 0.39 10.28
N PRO A 171 14.13 0.60 11.09
CA PRO A 171 15.50 0.33 10.67
C PRO A 171 15.81 -1.14 10.31
N ASP A 172 14.94 -2.09 10.71
CA ASP A 172 15.02 -3.49 10.29
C ASP A 172 14.45 -3.75 8.88
N ASP A 173 13.75 -2.78 8.28
CA ASP A 173 13.26 -2.89 6.91
C ASP A 173 14.40 -2.64 5.91
N GLU A 174 14.69 -3.63 5.07
CA GLU A 174 15.68 -3.49 4.00
C GLU A 174 14.99 -3.20 2.66
N ALA A 175 15.34 -2.06 2.05
CA ALA A 175 14.95 -1.72 0.69
C ALA A 175 16.19 -1.61 -0.20
N LYS A 176 16.26 -2.44 -1.24
CA LYS A 176 17.37 -2.43 -2.21
C LYS A 176 16.88 -2.05 -3.60
N LEU A 177 17.62 -1.15 -4.25
CA LEU A 177 17.43 -0.81 -5.65
C LEU A 177 17.82 -2.00 -6.54
N LYS A 178 17.12 -2.25 -7.66
CA LYS A 178 17.58 -3.26 -8.62
C LYS A 178 18.89 -2.80 -9.25
N ASP A 179 19.81 -3.74 -9.50
CA ASP A 179 21.15 -3.47 -10.02
C ASP A 179 21.16 -2.56 -11.25
N LYS A 180 20.22 -2.77 -12.19
CA LYS A 180 20.09 -1.96 -13.42
C LYS A 180 19.74 -0.48 -13.21
N PHE A 181 19.35 -0.09 -12.01
CA PHE A 181 19.02 1.30 -11.67
C PHE A 181 20.14 1.99 -10.87
N PHE A 182 21.22 1.27 -10.51
CA PHE A 182 22.41 1.90 -9.93
C PHE A 182 23.12 2.73 -10.99
N ARG A 183 23.51 3.95 -10.61
CA ARG A 183 24.33 4.84 -11.42
C ARG A 183 25.80 4.70 -11.02
N THR A 184 26.68 4.95 -11.98
CA THR A 184 28.12 5.10 -11.69
C THR A 184 28.31 6.26 -10.72
N GLY A 185 28.76 5.95 -9.50
CA GLY A 185 28.93 6.92 -8.41
C GLY A 185 27.91 6.81 -7.28
N ASP A 186 26.88 5.97 -7.42
CA ASP A 186 26.04 5.63 -6.27
C ASP A 186 26.88 4.82 -5.26
N PRO A 187 26.81 5.12 -3.95
CA PRO A 187 27.47 4.31 -2.95
C PRO A 187 26.96 2.87 -3.06
N ALA A 188 27.88 1.90 -3.01
CA ALA A 188 27.52 0.48 -3.05
C ALA A 188 26.45 0.23 -1.98
N GLY A 189 25.28 -0.24 -2.44
CA GLY A 189 24.08 -0.27 -1.61
C GLY A 189 24.31 -1.05 -0.32
N GLY A 190 24.02 -0.41 0.81
CA GLY A 190 23.68 -1.12 2.05
C GLY A 190 24.81 -1.88 2.75
N GLU A 191 26.08 -1.54 2.55
CA GLU A 191 27.08 -1.87 3.57
C GLU A 191 27.01 -0.80 4.67
N GLY A 192 26.00 -0.93 5.53
CA GLY A 192 26.01 -0.25 6.82
C GLY A 192 27.31 -0.66 7.52
N LYS A 193 28.28 0.25 7.57
CA LYS A 193 29.55 0.10 8.27
C LYS A 193 29.34 -0.51 9.66
N ALA A 194 29.53 -1.82 9.75
CA ALA A 194 29.64 -2.50 11.04
C ALA A 194 30.93 -2.09 11.79
N ASP A 195 31.81 -1.30 11.16
CA ASP A 195 33.13 -0.95 11.69
C ASP A 195 33.22 0.44 12.33
N GLU A 196 32.14 1.22 12.42
CA GLU A 196 32.19 2.57 13.02
C GLU A 196 31.84 2.58 14.54
N ARG A 197 31.50 1.42 15.13
CA ARG A 197 31.35 1.28 16.59
C ARG A 197 32.68 1.16 17.35
N ARG A 198 33.83 1.07 16.67
CA ARG A 198 35.14 1.01 17.32
C ARG A 198 35.81 2.37 17.54
N HIS A 199 35.30 3.45 16.92
CA HIS A 199 35.98 4.75 16.96
C HIS A 199 35.27 5.83 17.80
N TRP A 200 34.01 5.64 18.19
CA TRP A 200 33.27 6.68 18.95
C TRP A 200 33.57 6.72 20.46
N HIS A 201 34.29 5.75 21.04
CA HIS A 201 34.56 5.69 22.49
C HIS A 201 35.88 6.35 22.96
N SER A 202 36.64 7.05 22.10
CA SER A 202 37.94 7.61 22.49
C SER A 202 37.90 9.02 23.11
N HIS A 203 36.75 9.69 23.16
CA HIS A 203 36.68 11.08 23.67
C HIS A 203 35.51 11.32 24.61
N ARG A 204 35.40 10.52 25.68
CA ARG A 204 34.76 10.97 26.93
C ARG A 204 35.12 10.04 28.09
N THR A 205 36.16 10.40 28.85
CA THR A 205 36.25 10.27 30.32
C THR A 205 37.66 10.62 30.79
N SER A 206 37.94 11.91 30.99
CA SER A 206 38.76 12.34 32.13
C SER A 206 37.78 12.77 33.20
N ASP A 207 37.46 11.86 34.12
CA ASP A 207 37.31 12.12 35.55
C ASP A 207 36.85 10.83 36.23
N GLY A 208 37.58 10.46 37.26
CA GLY A 208 37.63 9.11 37.79
C GLY A 208 36.36 8.66 38.51
N PHE A 209 36.17 7.35 38.53
CA PHE A 209 35.92 6.56 39.74
C PHE A 209 35.78 5.08 39.35
N GLY A 210 36.40 4.19 40.12
CA GLY A 210 35.90 2.81 40.30
C GLY A 210 36.42 1.74 39.34
N ALA A 211 37.28 0.89 39.88
CA ALA A 211 37.94 -0.22 39.21
C ALA A 211 37.07 -1.49 39.05
N LYS A 212 37.54 -2.42 38.18
CA LYS A 212 37.36 -3.90 38.19
C LYS A 212 35.98 -4.42 37.72
N GLN A 213 35.81 -5.39 36.80
CA GLN A 213 36.66 -6.47 36.26
C GLN A 213 36.32 -6.84 34.81
N LYS A 214 37.31 -7.39 34.08
CA LYS A 214 37.17 -8.13 32.82
C LYS A 214 36.84 -9.59 33.12
N THR A 215 35.68 -10.08 32.67
CA THR A 215 35.41 -11.52 32.57
C THR A 215 35.64 -11.94 31.13
N THR A 216 36.59 -12.85 30.95
CA THR A 216 37.06 -13.37 29.67
C THR A 216 36.16 -14.52 29.23
N TYR A 217 35.68 -14.49 27.99
CA TYR A 217 35.03 -15.62 27.32
C TYR A 217 36.05 -16.74 27.08
N ARG A 218 36.19 -17.66 28.04
CA ARG A 218 36.93 -18.92 27.86
C ARG A 218 36.57 -19.96 28.93
N GLU A 219 35.28 -20.25 29.08
CA GLU A 219 34.83 -21.36 29.94
C GLU A 219 33.39 -21.77 29.60
N VAL A 220 33.20 -22.43 28.45
CA VAL A 220 31.93 -23.12 28.13
C VAL A 220 32.12 -24.44 27.38
N GLU A 221 33.36 -24.93 27.22
CA GLU A 221 33.63 -26.16 26.44
C GLU A 221 33.91 -27.42 27.28
N ASP A 222 33.94 -27.33 28.62
CA ASP A 222 34.26 -28.50 29.47
C ASP A 222 33.05 -29.19 30.12
N ASN A 223 31.80 -28.77 29.82
CA ASN A 223 30.61 -29.37 30.43
C ASN A 223 29.77 -30.27 29.50
N TRP A 224 30.40 -30.85 28.47
CA TRP A 224 29.77 -31.81 27.54
C TRP A 224 30.47 -33.18 27.51
N ARG A 225 30.89 -33.66 28.68
CA ARG A 225 31.15 -35.08 28.95
C ARG A 225 30.61 -35.40 30.33
N HIS A 226 29.78 -36.44 30.41
CA HIS A 226 29.06 -36.98 31.58
C HIS A 226 27.63 -36.45 31.77
N SER A 227 26.74 -36.87 30.86
CA SER A 227 25.41 -37.41 31.19
C SER A 227 24.89 -38.22 30.00
#